data_AF-A0A2D8NSV8-F1
#
_entry.id   AF-A0A2D8NSV8-F1
#
_cell.length_a   1.000
_cell.length_b   1.000
_cell.length_c   1.000
_cell.angle_alpha   90.00
_cell.angle_beta   90.00
_cell.angle_gamma   90.00
#
_symmetry.space_group_name_H-M   'P 1'
#
loop_
_entity.id
_entity.type
_entity.pdbx_description
1 polymer ?
#
loop_
_entity_poly.entity_id
_entity_poly.type
_entity_poly.pdbx_seq_one_letter_code
_entity_poly.pdbx_strand_id
1 'polypeptide(L)'
;MFTWLRTTTITLCLALASVAQASAQESEPPPPWPAKAIEASQAQCRANITASGIEGPKVERYCECATKALQARFSAAEVRKMQRDYDPGDREDSRPPELDKTLDQCSPVLESQ
;
A
#
# COMPACT_ATOMS: atom_id res chain seq x y z
N MET A 1 11.54 -16.14 -64.77
CA MET A 1 11.68 -17.57 -64.38
C MET A 1 12.54 -17.61 -63.14
N PHE A 2 11.96 -17.78 -61.97
CA PHE A 2 12.71 -18.02 -60.73
C PHE A 2 12.12 -19.24 -60.03
N THR A 3 13.00 -20.19 -59.85
CA THR A 3 12.77 -21.58 -59.49
C THR A 3 12.31 -21.74 -58.05
N TRP A 4 11.23 -22.50 -57.94
CA TRP A 4 10.67 -23.14 -56.77
C TRP A 4 11.73 -24.02 -56.08
N LEU A 5 11.95 -23.88 -54.76
CA LEU A 5 12.53 -24.96 -53.94
C LEU A 5 11.75 -25.08 -52.62
N ARG A 6 11.05 -26.21 -52.52
CA ARG A 6 10.41 -26.76 -51.32
C ARG A 6 11.45 -27.51 -50.49
N THR A 7 11.52 -27.27 -49.18
CA THR A 7 11.86 -28.16 -48.03
C THR A 7 12.28 -27.23 -46.86
N THR A 8 11.94 -27.39 -45.58
CA THR A 8 11.55 -28.57 -44.78
C THR A 8 10.82 -28.04 -43.53
N THR A 9 9.77 -28.74 -43.10
CA THR A 9 9.07 -28.55 -41.83
C THR A 9 10.00 -28.69 -40.63
N ILE A 10 10.14 -27.65 -39.80
CA ILE A 10 10.49 -27.78 -38.38
C ILE A 10 9.28 -27.31 -37.59
N THR A 11 8.58 -28.28 -37.03
CA THR A 11 7.48 -28.15 -36.10
C THR A 11 7.98 -27.48 -34.82
N LEU A 12 7.82 -26.16 -34.69
CA LEU A 12 8.02 -25.45 -33.44
C LEU A 12 6.66 -25.21 -32.77
N CYS A 13 6.06 -26.29 -32.28
CA CYS A 13 5.04 -26.21 -31.24
C CYS A 13 5.77 -26.31 -29.90
N LEU A 14 5.93 -25.18 -29.22
CA LEU A 14 6.05 -25.15 -27.75
C LEU A 14 5.42 -23.87 -27.22
N ALA A 15 4.12 -24.01 -26.95
CA ALA A 15 3.40 -23.44 -25.82
C ALA A 15 3.65 -21.96 -25.50
N LEU A 16 2.84 -21.07 -26.12
CA LEU A 16 2.34 -19.92 -25.39
C LEU A 16 1.40 -20.44 -24.30
N ALA A 17 1.96 -20.83 -23.16
CA ALA A 17 1.23 -20.98 -21.92
C ALA A 17 0.96 -19.57 -21.37
N SER A 18 0.00 -18.90 -21.99
CA SER A 18 -0.72 -17.78 -21.39
C SER A 18 -1.59 -18.31 -20.26
N VAL A 19 -0.98 -18.70 -19.14
CA VAL A 19 -1.69 -18.81 -17.87
C VAL A 19 -1.40 -17.53 -17.11
N ALA A 20 -2.39 -16.65 -17.13
CA ALA A 20 -2.58 -15.63 -16.13
C ALA A 20 -2.61 -16.34 -14.77
N GLN A 21 -1.48 -16.35 -14.07
CA GLN A 21 -1.49 -16.60 -12.63
C GLN A 21 -2.06 -15.36 -11.98
N ALA A 22 -3.39 -15.35 -11.91
CA ALA A 22 -4.14 -14.54 -10.98
C ALA A 22 -3.52 -14.74 -9.60
N SER A 23 -3.09 -13.62 -9.03
CA SER A 23 -2.40 -13.47 -7.77
C SER A 23 -3.14 -14.18 -6.64
N ALA A 24 -2.70 -15.39 -6.31
CA ALA A 24 -2.86 -15.95 -4.97
C ALA A 24 -1.54 -15.72 -4.25
N GLN A 25 -1.26 -14.45 -3.91
CA GLN A 25 -0.34 -14.17 -2.80
C GLN A 25 -1.09 -14.59 -1.54
N GLU A 26 -0.87 -15.83 -1.13
CA GLU A 26 -1.11 -16.23 0.26
C GLU A 26 -0.12 -15.40 1.07
N SER A 27 -0.57 -14.21 1.46
CA SER A 27 0.25 -13.19 2.11
C SER A 27 0.66 -13.69 3.47
N GLU A 28 1.92 -14.10 3.60
CA GLU A 28 2.57 -14.17 4.90
C GLU A 28 2.33 -12.81 5.61
N PRO A 29 1.87 -12.80 6.87
CA PRO A 29 1.59 -11.55 7.56
C PRO A 29 2.83 -10.65 7.52
N PRO A 30 2.67 -9.34 7.28
CA PRO A 30 3.80 -8.45 7.18
C PRO A 30 4.64 -8.52 8.46
N PRO A 31 5.97 -8.41 8.35
CA PRO A 31 6.84 -8.47 9.52
C PRO A 31 6.42 -7.40 10.54
N PRO A 32 6.48 -7.72 11.85
CA PRO A 32 6.09 -6.77 12.87
C PRO A 32 6.94 -5.52 12.78
N TRP A 33 6.32 -4.36 12.97
CA TRP A 33 7.03 -3.10 12.90
C TRP A 33 7.98 -2.97 14.09
N PRO A 34 9.17 -2.39 13.90
CA PRO A 34 10.05 -2.09 15.03
C PRO A 34 9.38 -1.00 15.90
N ALA A 35 9.53 -1.10 17.23
CA ALA A 35 8.92 -0.17 18.19
C ALA A 35 9.18 1.31 17.83
N LYS A 36 10.42 1.65 17.43
CA LYS A 36 10.77 3.01 16.99
C LYS A 36 9.97 3.49 15.78
N ALA A 37 9.58 2.60 14.87
CA ALA A 37 8.74 2.97 13.73
C ALA A 37 7.28 3.21 14.15
N ILE A 38 6.80 2.46 15.13
CA ILE A 38 5.47 2.65 15.72
C ILE A 38 5.42 4.02 16.40
N GLU A 39 6.40 4.33 17.26
CA GLU A 39 6.51 5.62 17.96
C GLU A 39 6.61 6.80 16.97
N ALA A 40 7.47 6.69 15.96
CA ALA A 40 7.59 7.72 14.94
C ALA A 40 6.29 7.94 14.15
N SER A 41 5.58 6.86 13.82
CA SER A 41 4.31 6.94 13.09
C SER A 41 3.20 7.56 13.93
N GLN A 42 3.13 7.23 15.22
CA GLN A 42 2.17 7.85 16.15
C GLN A 42 2.49 9.34 16.38
N ALA A 43 3.77 9.69 16.55
CA ALA A 43 4.20 11.08 16.68
C ALA A 43 3.85 11.91 15.45
N GLN A 44 4.09 11.37 14.24
CA GLN A 44 3.77 12.03 12.99
C GLN A 44 2.25 12.13 12.77
N CYS A 45 1.50 11.08 13.10
CA CYS A 45 0.04 11.13 13.09
C CYS A 45 -0.50 12.24 14.00
N ARG A 46 0.00 12.32 15.24
CA ARG A 46 -0.41 13.36 16.18
C ARG A 46 -0.06 14.75 15.66
N ALA A 47 1.16 14.95 15.17
CA ALA A 47 1.58 16.23 14.60
C ALA A 47 0.67 16.67 13.44
N ASN A 48 0.32 15.75 12.54
CA ASN A 48 -0.56 16.04 11.41
C ASN A 48 -1.99 16.36 11.84
N ILE A 49 -2.56 15.60 12.77
CA ILE A 49 -3.93 15.82 13.25
C ILE A 49 -4.04 17.12 14.07
N THR A 50 -3.02 17.41 14.89
CA THR A 50 -2.93 18.68 15.62
C THR A 50 -2.73 19.86 14.67
N ALA A 51 -2.00 19.70 13.56
CA ALA A 51 -1.89 20.74 12.52
C ALA A 51 -3.25 21.04 11.85
N SER A 52 -4.15 20.07 11.80
CA SER A 52 -5.55 20.26 11.34
C SER A 52 -6.47 20.89 12.39
N GLY A 53 -5.95 21.28 13.57
CA GLY A 53 -6.72 21.91 14.65
C GLY A 53 -7.52 20.93 15.51
N ILE A 54 -7.27 19.62 15.41
CA ILE A 54 -7.94 18.60 16.22
C ILE A 54 -7.02 18.22 17.38
N GLU A 55 -7.49 18.41 18.61
CA GLU A 55 -6.74 18.12 19.84
C GLU A 55 -7.55 17.22 20.79
N GLY A 56 -6.85 16.63 21.79
CA GLY A 56 -7.45 15.82 22.85
C GLY A 56 -7.24 14.30 22.73
N PRO A 57 -7.78 13.51 23.68
CA PRO A 57 -7.53 12.06 23.80
C PRO A 57 -8.04 11.24 22.62
N LYS A 58 -8.95 11.80 21.81
CA LYS A 58 -9.39 11.18 20.55
C LYS A 58 -8.27 11.08 19.49
N VAL A 59 -7.31 12.01 19.51
CA VAL A 59 -6.15 11.98 18.59
C VAL A 59 -5.28 10.77 18.89
N GLU A 60 -5.05 10.47 20.18
CA GLU A 60 -4.26 9.31 20.60
C GLU A 60 -4.95 8.00 20.19
N ARG A 61 -6.26 7.88 20.44
CA ARG A 61 -7.07 6.72 20.00
C ARG A 61 -7.06 6.55 18.48
N TYR A 62 -7.19 7.65 17.73
CA TYR A 62 -7.13 7.62 16.27
C TYR A 62 -5.74 7.16 15.79
N CYS A 63 -4.67 7.74 16.34
CA CYS A 63 -3.31 7.39 15.93
C CYS A 63 -2.91 5.96 16.31
N GLU A 64 -3.42 5.44 17.42
CA GLU A 64 -3.29 4.02 17.77
C GLU A 64 -4.04 3.14 16.75
N CYS A 65 -5.30 3.47 16.43
CA CYS A 65 -6.08 2.76 15.42
C CYS A 65 -5.38 2.76 14.05
N ALA A 66 -4.95 3.93 13.59
CA ALA A 66 -4.23 4.13 12.34
C ALA A 66 -2.97 3.26 12.27
N THR A 67 -2.18 3.27 13.35
CA THR A 67 -0.92 2.51 13.40
C THR A 67 -1.18 1.00 13.43
N LYS A 68 -2.24 0.52 14.08
CA LYS A 68 -2.65 -0.91 14.05
C LYS A 68 -3.19 -1.32 12.68
N ALA A 69 -4.04 -0.49 12.07
CA ALA A 69 -4.61 -0.75 10.75
C ALA A 69 -3.51 -0.84 9.67
N LEU A 70 -2.50 0.03 9.75
CA LEU A 70 -1.34 -0.02 8.87
C LEU A 70 -0.49 -1.27 9.10
N GLN A 71 -0.20 -1.63 10.35
CA GLN A 71 0.55 -2.86 10.67
C GLN A 71 -0.14 -4.13 10.21
N ALA A 72 -1.47 -4.16 10.19
CA ALA A 72 -2.22 -5.32 9.75
C ALA A 72 -2.12 -5.57 8.23
N ARG A 73 -1.78 -4.56 7.44
CA ARG A 73 -1.83 -4.61 5.97
C ARG A 73 -0.50 -4.37 5.28
N PHE A 74 0.41 -3.65 5.93
CA PHE A 74 1.64 -3.19 5.33
C PHE A 74 2.81 -3.36 6.29
N SER A 75 3.98 -3.70 5.76
CA SER A 75 5.24 -3.55 6.48
C SER A 75 5.61 -2.07 6.62
N ALA A 76 6.44 -1.75 7.61
CA ALA A 76 6.94 -0.39 7.79
C ALA A 76 7.73 0.11 6.56
N ALA A 77 8.39 -0.80 5.84
CA ALA A 77 9.12 -0.47 4.63
C ALA A 77 8.18 -0.11 3.47
N GLU A 78 7.08 -0.84 3.30
CA GLU A 78 6.06 -0.54 2.30
C GLU A 78 5.38 0.79 2.56
N VAL A 79 5.01 1.08 3.80
CA VAL A 79 4.41 2.39 4.15
C VAL A 79 5.37 3.54 3.82
N ARG A 80 6.65 3.41 4.17
CA ARG A 80 7.66 4.43 3.81
C ARG A 80 7.86 4.55 2.31
N LYS A 81 7.87 3.42 1.60
CA LYS A 81 8.02 3.41 0.14
C LYS A 81 6.83 4.09 -0.51
N MET A 82 5.60 3.72 -0.14
CA MET A 82 4.38 4.36 -0.62
C MET A 82 4.38 5.86 -0.36
N GLN A 83 4.79 6.30 0.84
CA GLN A 83 4.87 7.74 1.15
C GLN A 83 5.94 8.47 0.34
N ARG A 84 7.09 7.85 0.06
CA ARG A 84 8.14 8.47 -0.76
C ARG A 84 7.81 8.51 -2.23
N ASP A 85 7.20 7.44 -2.74
CA ASP A 85 6.91 7.27 -4.16
C ASP A 85 5.62 8.01 -4.55
N TYR A 86 4.79 8.38 -3.57
CA TYR A 86 3.58 9.16 -3.79
C TYR A 86 3.90 10.64 -3.99
N ASP A 87 3.78 11.07 -5.24
CA ASP A 87 3.70 12.48 -5.60
C ASP A 87 2.23 12.91 -5.60
N PRO A 88 1.80 13.79 -4.67
CA PRO A 88 0.43 14.30 -4.68
C PRO A 88 0.14 15.15 -5.92
N GLY A 89 1.16 15.72 -6.59
CA GLY A 89 0.96 16.61 -7.73
C GLY A 89 -0.04 17.73 -7.41
N ASP A 90 -1.05 17.90 -8.28
CA ASP A 90 -2.18 18.82 -8.07
C ASP A 90 -3.39 18.18 -7.34
N ARG A 91 -3.26 16.97 -6.80
CA ARG A 91 -4.36 16.30 -6.10
C ARG A 91 -4.57 16.91 -4.72
N GLU A 92 -5.82 17.02 -4.30
CA GLU A 92 -6.18 17.43 -2.93
C GLU A 92 -5.69 16.41 -1.88
N ASP A 93 -5.48 15.15 -2.28
CA ASP A 93 -5.06 14.08 -1.39
C ASP A 93 -3.55 14.13 -1.11
N SER A 94 -3.18 14.63 0.07
CA SER A 94 -1.79 14.64 0.58
C SER A 94 -1.22 13.25 0.91
N ARG A 95 -1.98 12.17 0.71
CA ARG A 95 -1.61 10.81 1.13
C ARG A 95 -1.87 9.77 0.03
N PRO A 96 -1.06 8.69 -0.02
CA PRO A 96 -1.31 7.58 -0.93
C PRO A 96 -2.70 6.97 -0.69
N PRO A 97 -3.46 6.63 -1.76
CA PRO A 97 -4.85 6.18 -1.64
C PRO A 97 -5.01 4.89 -0.84
N GLU A 98 -4.03 3.98 -0.90
CA GLU A 98 -4.05 2.74 -0.12
C GLU A 98 -3.89 2.99 1.39
N LEU A 99 -3.07 3.97 1.74
CA LEU A 99 -2.93 4.41 3.13
C LEU A 99 -4.21 5.11 3.56
N ASP A 100 -4.72 6.04 2.75
CA ASP A 100 -5.92 6.82 3.08
C ASP A 100 -7.14 5.91 3.33
N LYS A 101 -7.41 4.96 2.43
CA LYS A 101 -8.47 3.94 2.62
C LYS A 101 -8.29 3.10 3.89
N THR A 102 -7.06 2.85 4.31
CA THR A 102 -6.78 2.10 5.54
C THR A 102 -7.02 2.97 6.78
N LEU A 103 -6.69 4.25 6.70
CA LEU A 103 -6.90 5.23 7.76
C LEU A 103 -8.37 5.64 7.92
N ASP A 104 -9.14 5.63 6.84
CA ASP A 104 -10.57 5.96 6.84
C ASP A 104 -11.39 5.07 7.80
N GLN A 105 -10.97 3.83 7.97
CA GLN A 105 -11.57 2.88 8.93
C GLN A 105 -11.47 3.35 10.39
N CYS A 106 -10.52 4.24 10.67
CA CYS A 106 -10.32 4.85 11.97
C CYS A 106 -10.96 6.23 12.09
N SER A 107 -11.46 6.82 11.00
CA SER A 107 -12.12 8.14 11.00
C SER A 107 -13.27 8.24 12.02
N PRO A 108 -14.13 7.21 12.19
CA PRO A 108 -15.21 7.26 13.19
C PRO A 108 -14.73 7.43 14.64
N VAL A 109 -13.46 7.11 14.95
CA VAL A 109 -12.86 7.33 16.28
C VAL A 109 -12.74 8.81 16.60
N LEU A 110 -12.57 9.67 15.60
CA LEU A 110 -12.52 11.12 15.77
C LEU A 110 -13.92 11.75 15.91
N GLU A 111 -14.96 11.08 15.42
CA GLU A 111 -16.37 11.48 15.49
C GLU A 111 -17.08 11.00 16.77
N SER A 112 -16.55 9.94 17.39
CA SER A 112 -17.10 9.37 18.62
C SER A 112 -16.78 10.25 19.83
N GLN A 113 -17.82 10.90 20.38
CA GLN A 113 -17.76 11.74 21.59
C GLN A 113 -17.43 10.94 22.85
#